data_AF-A0A7V9BBP6-F1
#
_entry.id   AF-A0A7V9BBP6-F1
#
_cell.length_a   1.000
_cell.length_b   1.000
_cell.length_c   1.000
_cell.angle_alpha   90.00
_cell.angle_beta   90.00
_cell.angle_gamma   90.00
#
_symmetry.space_group_name_H-M   'P 1'
#
loop_
_entity.id
_entity.type
_entity.pdbx_description
1 polymer ?
#
loop_
_entity_poly.entity_id
_entity_poly.type
_entity_poly.pdbx_seq_one_letter_code
_entity_poly.pdbx_strand_id
1 'polypeptide(L)' 'LIARLRTDAVIKEDSPGPRVVPRDPKDDYLVVLARAADAHVIVTGDRHLLDIDGLEPPAIMPRTFLDWLARLP' A
#
# COMPACT_ATOMS: atom_id res chain seq x y z
N LEU A 1 -18.06 3.99 -3.10
CA LEU A 1 -16.64 3.64 -2.85
C LEU A 1 -16.31 2.23 -3.35
N ILE A 2 -16.92 1.17 -2.79
CA ILE A 2 -16.64 -0.23 -3.19
C ILE A 2 -16.92 -0.52 -4.68
N ALA A 3 -18.00 0.03 -5.25
CA ALA A 3 -18.31 -0.16 -6.67
C ALA A 3 -17.24 0.41 -7.61
N ARG A 4 -16.56 1.51 -7.23
CA ARG A 4 -15.48 2.10 -8.04
C ARG A 4 -14.18 1.30 -7.97
N LEU A 5 -13.93 0.59 -6.87
CA LEU A 5 -12.79 -0.32 -6.78
C LEU A 5 -12.86 -1.44 -7.83
N ARG A 6 -14.04 -1.77 -8.36
CA ARG A 6 -14.16 -2.79 -9.41
C ARG A 6 -13.75 -2.29 -10.80
N THR A 7 -13.82 -0.98 -11.05
CA THR A 7 -13.54 -0.39 -12.36
C THR A 7 -12.16 0.25 -12.42
N ASP A 8 -11.70 0.79 -11.29
CA ASP A 8 -10.54 1.67 -11.23
C ASP A 8 -9.35 1.03 -10.48
N ALA A 9 -9.44 -0.27 -10.14
CA ALA A 9 -8.38 -1.00 -9.45
C ALA A 9 -7.84 -2.18 -10.26
N VAL A 10 -6.56 -2.47 -10.07
CA VAL A 10 -5.93 -3.71 -10.53
C VAL A 10 -5.95 -4.70 -9.37
N ILE A 11 -6.61 -5.85 -9.58
CA ILE A 11 -6.60 -6.94 -8.60
C ILE A 11 -5.38 -7.81 -8.86
N LYS A 12 -4.58 -8.05 -7.83
CA LYS A 12 -3.44 -8.97 -7.86
C LYS A 12 -3.71 -10.14 -6.94
N GLU A 13 -3.38 -11.34 -7.40
CA GLU A 13 -3.36 -12.53 -6.56
C GLU A 13 -2.22 -12.43 -5.55
N ASP A 14 -2.41 -13.03 -4.38
CA ASP A 14 -1.36 -13.14 -3.39
C ASP A 14 -0.18 -13.93 -3.97
N SER A 15 1.03 -13.40 -3.80
CA SER A 15 2.25 -13.97 -4.39
C SER A 15 3.26 -14.23 -3.27
N PRO A 16 3.86 -15.44 -3.19
CA PRO A 16 4.91 -15.72 -2.22
C PRO A 16 6.19 -14.97 -2.62
N GLY A 17 6.30 -13.72 -2.16
CA GLY A 17 7.49 -12.88 -2.32
C GLY A 17 8.49 -13.02 -1.16
N PRO A 18 9.69 -12.45 -1.30
CA PRO A 18 10.65 -12.38 -0.21
C PRO A 18 10.06 -11.57 0.96
N ARG A 19 10.34 -11.98 2.20
CA ARG A 19 9.90 -11.29 3.43
C ARG A 19 10.45 -9.86 3.46
N VAL A 20 9.58 -8.87 3.61
CA VAL A 20 9.92 -7.44 3.54
C VAL A 20 9.65 -6.71 4.87
N VAL A 21 8.62 -7.13 5.60
CA VAL A 21 8.14 -6.58 6.87
C VAL A 21 8.76 -7.39 8.03
N PRO A 22 9.72 -6.82 8.77
CA PRO A 22 10.44 -7.57 9.80
C PRO A 22 9.60 -7.88 11.05
N ARG A 23 8.52 -7.12 11.30
CA ARG A 23 7.80 -7.09 12.59
C ARG A 23 6.42 -7.78 12.59
N ASP A 24 5.78 -7.97 11.45
CA ASP A 24 4.59 -8.81 11.31
C ASP A 24 4.59 -9.52 9.94
N PRO A 25 4.82 -10.85 9.90
CA PRO A 25 4.83 -11.60 8.64
C PRO A 25 3.47 -11.64 7.93
N LYS A 26 2.39 -11.18 8.58
CA LYS A 26 1.08 -11.05 7.93
C LYS A 26 0.97 -9.84 7.02
N ASP A 27 1.83 -8.84 7.18
CA ASP A 27 1.77 -7.61 6.36
C ASP A 27 2.79 -7.63 5.22
N ASP A 28 3.67 -8.64 5.19
CA ASP A 28 4.64 -8.90 4.13
C ASP A 28 4.00 -8.85 2.74
N TYR A 29 2.85 -9.51 2.59
CA TYR A 29 2.20 -9.63 1.29
C TYR A 29 1.74 -8.28 0.74
N LEU A 30 1.34 -7.32 1.59
CA LEU A 30 0.91 -5.99 1.14
C LEU A 30 2.06 -5.24 0.47
N VAL A 31 3.27 -5.34 1.04
CA VAL A 31 4.46 -4.70 0.48
C VAL A 31 4.92 -5.41 -0.78
N VAL A 32 4.90 -6.75 -0.78
CA VAL A 32 5.20 -7.56 -1.98
C VAL A 32 4.24 -7.21 -3.11
N LEU A 33 2.93 -7.15 -2.86
CA LEU A 33 1.92 -6.80 -3.86
C LEU A 33 2.09 -5.37 -4.36
N ALA A 34 2.35 -4.42 -3.47
CA ALA A 34 2.58 -3.03 -3.84
C ALA A 34 3.78 -2.90 -4.79
N ARG A 35 4.90 -3.58 -4.49
CA ARG A 35 6.06 -3.63 -5.38
C ARG A 35 5.75 -4.31 -6.70
N ALA A 36 5.09 -5.47 -6.68
CA ALA A 36 4.72 -6.21 -7.88
C ALA A 36 3.71 -5.45 -8.78
N ALA A 37 3.02 -4.46 -8.23
CA ALA A 37 2.11 -3.56 -8.95
C ALA A 37 2.77 -2.23 -9.35
N ASP A 38 4.07 -2.04 -9.10
CA ASP A 38 4.77 -0.74 -9.24
C ASP A 38 4.01 0.41 -8.55
N ALA A 39 3.44 0.12 -7.37
CA ALA A 39 2.74 1.12 -6.59
C ALA A 39 3.74 2.15 -6.02
N HIS A 40 3.38 3.42 -6.12
CA HIS A 40 4.21 4.52 -5.59
C HIS A 40 4.10 4.66 -4.07
N VAL A 41 2.95 4.31 -3.49
CA VAL A 41 2.66 4.39 -2.05
C VAL A 41 1.65 3.31 -1.62
N ILE A 42 1.69 2.93 -0.35
CA ILE A 42 0.64 2.14 0.30
C ILE A 42 -0.23 3.10 1.11
N VAL A 43 -1.53 3.17 0.82
CA VAL A 43 -2.47 3.99 1.60
C VAL A 43 -3.13 3.11 2.67
N THR A 44 -2.84 3.37 3.95
CA THR A 44 -3.34 2.53 5.05
C THR A 44 -3.52 3.32 6.35
N GLY A 45 -4.45 2.85 7.20
CA GLY A 45 -4.59 3.30 8.58
C GLY A 45 -3.82 2.44 9.59
N ASP A 46 -3.13 1.38 9.12
CA ASP A 46 -2.39 0.45 9.97
C ASP A 46 -1.07 1.06 10.46
N ARG A 47 -0.95 1.21 11.77
CA ARG A 47 0.27 1.76 12.40
C ARG A 47 1.49 0.86 12.22
N HIS A 48 1.30 -0.45 12.11
CA HIS A 48 2.41 -1.38 11.94
C HIS A 48 3.15 -1.15 10.63
N LEU A 49 2.45 -0.75 9.56
CA LEU A 49 3.04 -0.37 8.28
C LEU A 49 3.57 1.07 8.27
N LEU A 50 2.83 2.00 8.89
CA LEU A 50 3.19 3.42 8.93
C LEU A 50 4.45 3.69 9.76
N ASP A 51 4.69 2.89 10.80
CA ASP A 51 5.83 3.04 11.70
C ASP A 51 7.08 2.28 11.20
N ILE A 52 7.09 1.77 9.95
CA ILE A 52 8.26 1.14 9.32
C ILE A 52 9.11 2.19 8.63
N ASP A 53 10.23 2.54 9.26
CA ASP A 53 11.23 3.42 8.66
C ASP A 53 11.85 2.81 7.40
N GLY A 54 11.90 3.58 6.31
CA GLY A 54 12.49 3.15 5.05
C GLY A 54 11.68 2.10 4.29
N LEU A 55 10.37 1.97 4.57
CA LEU A 55 9.50 1.10 3.80
C LEU A 55 9.42 1.57 2.34
N GLU A 56 9.60 0.63 1.41
CA GLU A 56 9.52 0.89 -0.02
C GLU A 56 8.53 -0.08 -0.67
N PRO A 57 7.44 0.39 -1.29
CA PRO A 57 6.99 1.80 -1.33
C PRO A 57 6.51 2.30 0.04
N PRO A 58 6.58 3.62 0.32
CA PRO A 58 6.24 4.16 1.63
C PRO A 58 4.75 4.03 1.95
N ALA A 59 4.44 3.79 3.22
CA ALA A 59 3.08 3.81 3.74
C ALA A 59 2.66 5.23 4.13
N ILE A 60 1.45 5.64 3.76
CA ILE A 60 0.87 6.95 4.09
C ILE A 60 -0.56 6.83 4.62
N MET A 61 -0.95 7.79 5.44
CA MET A 61 -2.34 7.92 5.93
C MET A 61 -3.30 8.24 4.78
N PRO A 62 -4.56 7.76 4.83
CA PRO A 62 -5.59 8.12 3.85
C PRO A 62 -5.80 9.62 3.71
N ARG A 63 -5.69 10.38 4.81
CA ARG A 63 -5.79 11.84 4.77
C ARG A 63 -4.70 12.45 3.89
N THR A 64 -3.45 12.02 4.06
CA THR A 64 -2.32 12.49 3.24
C THR A 64 -2.55 12.23 1.76
N PHE A 65 -3.07 11.04 1.42
CA PHE A 65 -3.40 10.71 0.04
C PHE A 65 -4.50 11.61 -0.54
N LEU A 66 -5.56 11.88 0.23
CA LEU A 66 -6.62 12.81 -0.19
C LEU A 66 -6.07 14.23 -0.41
N ASP A 67 -5.17 14.69 0.45
CA ASP A 67 -4.52 16.00 0.29
C ASP A 67 -3.67 16.06 -0.99
N TRP A 68 -3.05 14.95 -1.41
CA TRP A 68 -2.34 14.87 -2.69
C TRP A 68 -3.28 14.91 -3.88
N LEU A 69 -4.36 14.13 -3.84
CA LEU A 69 -5.36 14.11 -4.92
C LEU A 69 -6.00 15.50 -5.13
N ALA A 70 -6.26 16.23 -4.04
CA ALA A 70 -6.81 17.58 -4.12
C ALA A 70 -5.86 18.60 -4.75
N ARG A 71 -4.56 18.28 -4.86
CA ARG A 71 -3.53 19.12 -5.48
C ARG A 71 -3.18 18.68 -6.90
N LEU A 72 -3.75 17.57 -7.39
CA LEU A 72 -3.58 17.16 -8.77
C LEU A 72 -4.35 18.13 -9.68
N PRO A 73 -3.76 18.55 -10.81
CA PRO A 73 -4.38 19.48 -11.75
C PRO A 73 -5.62 18.90 -12.44
#